data_AF-A0ABD5DWI4-F1
#
_entry.id   AF-A0ABD5DWI4-F1
#
_cell.length_a   1.000
_cell.length_b   1.000
_cell.length_c   1.000
_cell.angle_alpha   90.00
_cell.angle_beta   90.00
_cell.angle_gamma   90.00
#
_symmetry.space_group_name_H-M   'P 1'
#
loop_
_entity.id
_entity.type
_entity.pdbx_description
1 polymer ?
#
loop_
_entity_poly.entity_id
_entity_poly.type
_entity_poly.pdbx_seq_one_letter_code
_entity_poly.pdbx_strand_id
1 'polypeptide(L)'
;CQQFLVPAGSPDKLDEYSKARIGAVKGTTGEQALHQRFPQARVLSYDDIPLALTALRNGNVQAITQDSTILAGLLAEAPDKAKFKILPDLLSKEEIGVGVKKGEPALLKAVNDELVKLEKTGEAAKIYDVWF
;
A
#
# COMPACT_ATOMS: atom_id res chain seq x y z
N CYS A 1 3.95 -0.44 3.65
CA CYS A 1 4.69 0.56 2.84
C CYS A 1 4.03 0.64 1.48
N GLN A 2 3.68 1.84 1.04
CA GLN A 2 2.95 2.05 -0.21
C GLN A 2 3.90 2.08 -1.40
N GLN A 3 3.54 1.39 -2.47
CA GLN A 3 4.26 1.36 -3.75
C GLN A 3 3.31 1.57 -4.92
N PHE A 4 3.87 1.83 -6.09
CA PHE A 4 3.10 1.93 -7.32
C PHE A 4 3.12 0.61 -8.07
N LEU A 5 1.95 0.22 -8.58
CA LEU A 5 1.81 -0.75 -9.66
C LEU A 5 1.52 -0.02 -10.97
N VAL A 6 2.30 -0.33 -12.00
CA VAL A 6 2.28 0.35 -13.31
C VAL A 6 2.36 -0.67 -14.45
N PRO A 7 1.98 -0.32 -15.70
CA PRO A 7 2.25 -1.18 -16.85
C PRO A 7 3.75 -1.40 -17.05
N ALA A 8 4.16 -2.61 -17.47
CA ALA A 8 5.56 -3.02 -17.55
C ALA A 8 6.45 -2.10 -18.40
N GLY A 9 5.90 -1.53 -19.48
CA GLY A 9 6.59 -0.59 -20.36
C GLY A 9 6.56 0.88 -19.91
N SER A 10 6.04 1.18 -18.72
CA SER A 10 5.95 2.54 -18.18
C SER A 10 7.26 2.94 -17.48
N PRO A 11 7.44 4.23 -17.15
CA PRO A 11 8.64 4.67 -16.44
C PRO A 11 8.87 3.97 -15.10
N ASP A 12 10.13 3.95 -14.66
CA ASP A 12 10.56 3.21 -13.47
C ASP A 12 10.60 4.05 -12.19
N LYS A 13 10.57 5.38 -12.30
CA LYS A 13 10.67 6.28 -11.14
C LYS A 13 9.31 6.84 -10.75
N LEU A 14 9.06 6.86 -9.44
CA LEU A 14 7.79 7.33 -8.89
C LEU A 14 7.50 8.80 -9.26
N ASP A 15 8.51 9.66 -9.31
CA ASP A 15 8.36 11.10 -9.58
C ASP A 15 7.89 11.41 -11.02
N GLU A 16 8.06 10.47 -11.96
CA GLU A 16 7.58 10.59 -13.35
C GLU A 16 6.05 10.56 -13.45
N TYR A 17 5.37 10.18 -12.37
CA TYR A 17 3.91 10.13 -12.27
C TYR A 17 3.30 11.36 -11.59
N SER A 18 4.10 12.39 -11.31
CA SER A 18 3.67 13.61 -10.58
C SER A 18 2.46 14.36 -11.16
N LYS A 19 2.13 14.14 -12.44
CA LYS A 19 0.97 14.69 -13.15
C LYS A 19 0.02 13.62 -13.71
N ALA A 20 0.25 12.36 -13.36
CA ALA A 20 -0.50 11.23 -13.88
C ALA A 20 -1.89 11.11 -13.25
N ARG A 21 -2.74 10.30 -13.87
CA ARG A 21 -3.95 9.76 -13.25
C ARG A 21 -3.55 8.55 -12.43
N ILE A 22 -3.78 8.60 -11.12
CA ILE A 22 -3.33 7.57 -10.18
C ILE A 22 -4.55 7.02 -9.44
N GLY A 23 -4.74 5.71 -9.46
CA GLY A 23 -5.79 5.04 -8.70
C GLY A 23 -5.37 4.74 -7.26
N ALA A 24 -6.26 4.99 -6.31
CA ALA A 24 -6.07 4.61 -4.90
C ALA A 24 -7.37 4.06 -4.32
N VAL A 25 -7.28 3.27 -3.26
CA VAL A 25 -8.47 2.86 -2.49
C VAL A 25 -8.90 4.02 -1.59
N LYS A 26 -10.19 4.33 -1.59
CA LYS A 26 -10.77 5.47 -0.89
C LYS A 26 -10.49 5.41 0.62
N GLY A 27 -10.08 6.53 1.20
CA GLY A 27 -9.85 6.68 2.64
C GLY A 27 -8.55 6.05 3.15
N THR A 28 -7.68 5.55 2.25
CA THR A 28 -6.40 4.96 2.64
C THR A 28 -5.34 6.03 2.89
N THR A 29 -4.33 5.68 3.67
CA THR A 29 -3.11 6.48 3.86
C THR A 29 -2.36 6.68 2.54
N GLY A 30 -2.40 5.71 1.62
CA GLY A 30 -1.86 5.83 0.26
C GLY A 30 -2.52 6.95 -0.54
N GLU A 31 -3.85 7.06 -0.51
CA GLU A 31 -4.58 8.19 -1.13
C GLU A 31 -4.13 9.54 -0.56
N GLN A 32 -4.02 9.64 0.77
CA GLN A 32 -3.57 10.86 1.44
C GLN A 32 -2.11 11.20 1.04
N ALA A 33 -1.22 10.21 0.99
CA ALA A 33 0.16 10.38 0.60
C ALA A 33 0.29 10.88 -0.85
N LEU A 34 -0.56 10.41 -1.77
CA LEU A 34 -0.62 10.94 -3.13
C LEU A 34 -0.96 12.44 -3.15
N HIS A 35 -1.97 12.87 -2.39
CA HIS A 35 -2.34 14.29 -2.34
C HIS A 35 -1.23 15.17 -1.76
N GLN A 36 -0.43 14.65 -0.84
CA GLN A 36 0.69 15.38 -0.24
C GLN A 36 1.92 15.44 -1.15
N ARG A 37 2.33 14.30 -1.73
CA ARG A 37 3.57 14.18 -2.52
C ARG A 37 3.38 14.55 -3.99
N PHE A 38 2.20 14.30 -4.55
CA PHE A 38 1.85 14.56 -5.94
C PHE A 38 0.60 15.44 -6.06
N PRO A 39 0.65 16.70 -5.59
CA PRO A 39 -0.52 17.59 -5.61
C PRO A 39 -1.02 17.93 -7.03
N GLN A 40 -0.21 17.66 -8.06
CA GLN A 40 -0.59 17.86 -9.47
C GLN A 40 -1.13 16.59 -10.13
N ALA A 41 -1.05 15.43 -9.47
CA ALA A 41 -1.61 14.19 -9.98
C ALA A 41 -3.13 14.22 -9.85
N ARG A 42 -3.81 13.60 -10.81
CA ARG A 42 -5.25 13.37 -10.72
C ARG A 42 -5.49 12.06 -9.99
N VAL A 43 -5.80 12.13 -8.70
CA VAL A 43 -6.12 10.94 -7.90
C VAL A 43 -7.55 10.51 -8.19
N LEU A 44 -7.74 9.22 -8.50
CA LEU A 44 -9.04 8.59 -8.67
C LEU A 44 -9.23 7.56 -7.56
N SER A 45 -10.25 7.77 -6.74
CA SER A 45 -10.58 6.87 -5.63
C SER A 45 -11.47 5.72 -6.11
N TYR A 46 -11.12 4.51 -5.73
CA TYR A 46 -11.86 3.28 -5.99
C TYR A 46 -12.30 2.63 -4.68
N ASP A 47 -13.35 1.80 -4.73
CA ASP A 47 -13.86 1.10 -3.55
C ASP A 47 -12.94 -0.03 -3.09
N ASP A 48 -12.18 -0.64 -4.02
CA ASP A 48 -11.20 -1.68 -3.73
C ASP A 48 -10.04 -1.70 -4.74
N ILE A 49 -8.99 -2.48 -4.42
CA ILE A 49 -7.80 -2.57 -5.26
C ILE A 49 -8.00 -3.38 -6.56
N PRO A 50 -8.82 -4.45 -6.63
CA PRO A 50 -9.13 -5.11 -7.90
C PRO A 50 -9.82 -4.19 -8.93
N LEU A 51 -10.70 -3.29 -8.48
CA LEU A 51 -11.34 -2.30 -9.34
C LEU A 51 -10.32 -1.28 -9.86
N ALA A 52 -9.40 -0.81 -9.02
CA ALA A 52 -8.31 0.06 -9.43
C ALA A 52 -7.37 -0.64 -10.45
N LEU A 53 -7.07 -1.93 -10.28
CA LEU A 53 -6.31 -2.72 -11.27
C LEU A 53 -7.06 -2.83 -12.60
N THR A 54 -8.38 -2.98 -12.57
CA THR A 54 -9.21 -2.97 -13.78
C THR A 54 -9.15 -1.61 -14.48
N ALA A 55 -9.18 -0.52 -13.73
CA ALA A 55 -8.98 0.82 -14.29
C ALA A 55 -7.58 1.00 -14.90
N LEU A 56 -6.54 0.43 -14.29
CA LEU A 56 -5.17 0.41 -14.82
C LEU A 56 -5.10 -0.38 -16.13
N ARG A 57 -5.69 -1.58 -16.17
CA ARG A 57 -5.81 -2.42 -17.38
C ARG A 57 -6.45 -1.67 -18.55
N ASN A 58 -7.50 -0.90 -18.26
CA ASN A 58 -8.25 -0.14 -19.26
C ASN A 58 -7.57 1.19 -19.64
N GLY A 59 -6.44 1.55 -19.02
CA GLY A 59 -5.75 2.81 -19.25
C GLY A 59 -6.44 4.05 -18.65
N ASN A 60 -7.46 3.85 -17.82
CA ASN A 60 -8.16 4.94 -17.12
C ASN A 60 -7.24 5.64 -16.12
N VAL A 61 -6.29 4.91 -15.54
CA VAL A 61 -5.19 5.41 -14.72
C VAL A 61 -3.85 4.91 -15.28
N GLN A 62 -2.76 5.61 -14.99
CA GLN A 62 -1.40 5.21 -15.40
C GLN A 62 -0.64 4.46 -14.30
N ALA A 63 -1.09 4.60 -13.05
CA ALA A 63 -0.54 3.90 -11.89
C ALA A 63 -1.66 3.64 -10.87
N ILE A 64 -1.48 2.65 -10.00
CA ILE A 64 -2.27 2.49 -8.77
C ILE A 64 -1.33 2.38 -7.56
N THR A 65 -1.79 2.79 -6.38
CA THR A 65 -1.01 2.68 -5.13
C THR A 65 -1.71 1.80 -4.10
N GLN A 66 -0.95 0.89 -3.49
CA GLN A 66 -1.31 0.11 -2.30
C GLN A 66 -0.04 -0.39 -1.58
N ASP A 67 -0.21 -1.05 -0.44
CA ASP A 67 0.86 -1.75 0.25
C ASP A 67 1.55 -2.78 -0.66
N SER A 68 2.88 -2.86 -0.54
CA SER A 68 3.74 -3.73 -1.34
C SER A 68 3.28 -5.19 -1.33
N THR A 69 2.88 -5.72 -0.18
CA THR A 69 2.39 -7.09 -0.02
C THR A 69 1.04 -7.31 -0.69
N ILE A 70 0.12 -6.34 -0.59
CA ILE A 70 -1.19 -6.38 -1.25
C ILE A 70 -1.00 -6.35 -2.77
N LEU A 71 -0.13 -5.47 -3.28
CA LEU A 71 0.17 -5.42 -4.71
C LEU A 71 0.83 -6.70 -5.23
N ALA A 72 1.74 -7.29 -4.44
CA ALA A 72 2.38 -8.55 -4.79
C ALA A 72 1.37 -9.71 -4.87
N GLY A 73 0.48 -9.84 -3.88
CA GLY A 73 -0.60 -10.83 -3.89
C GLY A 73 -1.56 -10.61 -5.06
N LEU A 74 -2.00 -9.37 -5.28
CA LEU A 74 -2.88 -9.01 -6.39
C LEU A 74 -2.28 -9.38 -7.76
N LEU A 75 -0.98 -9.15 -7.96
CA LEU A 75 -0.30 -9.57 -9.18
C LEU A 75 -0.09 -11.08 -9.25
N ALA A 76 0.18 -11.75 -8.14
CA ALA A 76 0.38 -13.20 -8.14
C ALA A 76 -0.86 -13.94 -8.66
N GLU A 77 -2.05 -13.42 -8.33
CA GLU A 77 -3.35 -13.93 -8.76
C GLU A 77 -3.77 -13.45 -10.17
N ALA A 78 -3.16 -12.38 -10.68
CA ALA A 78 -3.52 -11.82 -11.98
C ALA A 78 -3.00 -12.69 -13.15
N PRO A 79 -3.87 -13.13 -14.08
CA PRO A 79 -3.46 -13.96 -15.23
C PRO A 79 -2.55 -13.19 -16.21
N ASP A 80 -2.64 -11.86 -16.22
CA ASP A 80 -1.89 -10.95 -17.08
C ASP A 80 -0.77 -10.22 -16.34
N LYS A 81 -0.28 -10.76 -15.21
CA LYS A 81 0.73 -10.12 -14.36
C LYS A 81 1.98 -9.63 -15.09
N ALA A 82 2.40 -10.32 -16.16
CA ALA A 82 3.55 -9.92 -16.98
C ALA A 82 3.38 -8.54 -17.67
N LYS A 83 2.15 -8.03 -17.76
CA LYS A 83 1.86 -6.68 -18.29
C LYS A 83 2.09 -5.57 -17.29
N PHE A 84 2.38 -5.89 -16.03
CA PHE A 84 2.51 -4.93 -14.94
C PHE A 84 3.82 -5.15 -14.18
N LYS A 85 4.26 -4.11 -13.47
CA LYS A 85 5.40 -4.15 -12.57
C LYS A 85 5.11 -3.28 -11.34
N ILE A 86 5.65 -3.70 -10.20
CA ILE A 86 5.68 -2.89 -8.98
C ILE A 86 6.97 -2.08 -9.01
N LEU A 87 6.87 -0.76 -8.82
CA LEU A 87 8.05 0.09 -8.75
C LEU A 87 8.78 -0.14 -7.42
N PRO A 88 10.13 -0.17 -7.42
CA PRO A 88 10.90 -0.35 -6.19
C PRO A 88 10.77 0.86 -5.24
N ASP A 89 10.53 2.04 -5.81
CA ASP A 89 10.36 3.30 -5.06
C ASP A 89 9.12 3.26 -4.17
N LEU A 90 9.30 3.69 -2.92
CA LEU A 90 8.20 3.84 -1.97
C LEU A 90 7.51 5.19 -2.15
N LEU A 91 6.17 5.19 -2.16
CA LEU A 91 5.37 6.41 -2.02
C LEU A 91 5.50 6.94 -0.58
N SER A 92 5.28 6.06 0.39
CA SER A 92 5.34 6.32 1.83
C SER A 92 5.86 5.08 2.58
N LYS A 93 6.54 5.33 3.70
CA LYS A 93 6.76 4.31 4.73
C LYS A 93 5.60 4.37 5.71
N GLU A 94 5.07 3.22 6.06
CA GLU A 94 3.90 3.11 6.93
C GLU A 94 4.22 2.15 8.07
N GLU A 95 4.12 2.69 9.28
CA GLU A 95 4.20 1.91 10.50
C GLU A 95 2.80 1.38 10.81
N ILE A 96 2.68 0.05 10.92
CA ILE A 96 1.41 -0.59 11.27
C ILE A 96 1.30 -0.65 12.79
N GLY A 97 0.15 -0.21 13.31
CA GLY A 97 -0.13 -0.20 14.74
C GLY A 97 -1.52 -0.73 15.06
N VAL A 98 -1.70 -1.19 16.30
CA VAL A 98 -3.01 -1.57 16.83
C VAL A 98 -3.77 -0.32 17.24
N GLY A 99 -4.92 -0.08 16.62
CA GLY A 99 -5.79 1.05 16.95
C GLY A 99 -6.45 0.86 18.32
N VAL A 100 -6.27 1.84 19.22
CA VAL A 100 -6.92 1.87 20.54
C VAL A 100 -7.78 3.13 20.67
N LYS A 101 -8.94 3.01 21.31
CA LYS A 101 -9.84 4.15 21.55
C LYS A 101 -9.12 5.23 22.37
N LYS A 102 -9.22 6.48 21.93
CA LYS A 102 -8.65 7.63 22.65
C LYS A 102 -9.23 7.70 24.07
N GLY A 103 -8.36 7.86 25.07
CA GLY A 103 -8.75 7.91 26.49
C GLY A 103 -8.70 6.56 27.22
N GLU A 104 -8.20 5.50 26.59
CA GLU A 104 -8.03 4.16 27.20
C GLU A 104 -6.55 3.83 27.50
N PRO A 105 -5.90 4.49 28.48
CA PRO A 105 -4.47 4.31 28.72
C PRO A 105 -4.11 2.90 29.23
N ALA A 106 -5.02 2.24 29.95
CA ALA A 106 -4.79 0.87 30.45
C ALA A 106 -4.73 -0.13 29.30
N LEU A 107 -5.66 -0.04 28.33
CA LEU A 107 -5.66 -0.89 27.15
C LEU A 107 -4.45 -0.60 26.26
N LEU A 108 -4.13 0.68 26.04
CA LEU A 108 -2.94 1.07 25.27
C LEU A 108 -1.67 0.46 25.89
N LYS A 109 -1.54 0.52 27.22
CA LYS A 109 -0.40 -0.07 27.92
C LYS A 109 -0.36 -1.59 27.75
N ALA A 110 -1.48 -2.28 27.96
CA ALA A 110 -1.54 -3.74 27.85
C ALA A 110 -1.15 -4.24 26.45
N VAL A 111 -1.65 -3.57 25.40
CA VAL A 111 -1.31 -3.88 24.01
C VAL A 111 0.18 -3.65 23.75
N ASN A 112 0.71 -2.50 24.14
CA ASN A 112 2.13 -2.18 23.94
C ASN A 112 3.06 -3.16 24.69
N ASP A 113 2.72 -3.51 25.94
CA ASP A 113 3.50 -4.44 26.75
C ASP A 113 3.57 -5.83 26.09
N GLU A 114 2.45 -6.32 25.56
CA GLU A 114 2.41 -7.64 24.89
C GLU A 114 3.17 -7.61 23.56
N LEU A 115 3.03 -6.57 22.74
CA LEU A 115 3.81 -6.43 21.50
C LEU A 115 5.32 -6.45 21.79
N VAL A 116 5.78 -5.69 22.79
CA VAL A 116 7.19 -5.68 23.21
C VAL A 116 7.64 -7.04 23.72
N LYS A 117 6.78 -7.77 24.43
CA LYS A 117 7.08 -9.12 24.91
C LYS A 117 7.22 -10.10 23.74
N LEU A 118 6.31 -10.09 22.76
CA LEU A 118 6.36 -10.97 21.58
C LEU A 118 7.62 -10.75 20.74
N GLU A 119 8.06 -9.51 20.60
CA GLU A 119 9.33 -9.16 19.96
C GLU A 119 10.51 -9.74 20.75
N LYS A 120 10.55 -9.53 22.07
CA LYS A 120 11.63 -10.02 22.95
C LYS A 120 11.72 -11.54 23.01
N THR A 121 10.60 -12.25 22.92
CA THR A 121 10.57 -13.72 22.92
C THR A 121 10.85 -14.33 21.54
N GLY A 122 10.91 -13.51 20.49
CA GLY A 122 11.02 -13.96 19.09
C GLY A 122 9.75 -14.61 18.56
N GLU A 123 8.64 -14.51 19.28
CA GLU A 123 7.35 -15.07 18.87
C GLU A 123 6.73 -14.25 17.73
N ALA A 124 6.96 -12.93 17.73
CA ALA A 124 6.61 -12.06 16.62
C ALA A 124 7.25 -12.54 15.30
N ALA A 125 8.53 -12.91 15.31
CA ALA A 125 9.23 -13.42 14.14
C ALA A 125 8.64 -14.75 13.64
N LYS A 126 8.30 -15.67 14.55
CA LYS A 126 7.64 -16.94 14.17
C LYS A 126 6.28 -16.71 13.51
N ILE A 127 5.51 -15.74 13.99
CA ILE A 127 4.23 -15.37 13.35
C ILE A 127 4.50 -14.79 11.97
N TYR A 128 5.50 -13.90 11.84
CA TYR A 128 5.88 -13.32 10.56
C TYR A 128 6.22 -14.41 9.53
N ASP A 129 7.10 -15.35 9.86
CA ASP A 129 7.57 -16.42 8.96
C ASP A 129 6.45 -17.37 8.46
N VAL A 130 5.31 -17.41 9.16
CA VAL A 130 4.15 -18.22 8.74
C VAL A 130 3.33 -17.52 7.66
N TRP A 131 3.29 -16.19 7.67
CA TRP A 131 2.35 -15.41 6.87
C TRP A 131 3.03 -14.53 5.80
N PHE A 132 4.34 -14.32 5.86
CA PHE A 132 5.11 -13.45 4.96
C PHE A 132 6.43 -14.10 4.54
#